data_AF-A0A919FHI8-F1
#
_entry.id   AF-A0A919FHI8-F1
#
_cell.length_a   1.000
_cell.length_b   1.000
_cell.length_c   1.000
_cell.angle_alpha   90.00
_cell.angle_beta   90.00
_cell.angle_gamma   90.00
#
_symmetry.space_group_name_H-M   'P 1'
#
loop_
_entity.id
_entity.type
_entity.pdbx_description
1 polymer ?
#
loop_
_entity_poly.entity_id
_entity_poly.type
_entity_poly.pdbx_seq_one_letter_code
_entity_poly.pdbx_strand_id
1 'polypeptide(L)'
;MNTFNTPAPISAVLNIPAGRVQLIAADRADTTVEVRPADPAKARDVKVAEQTTVAYADGVLRISTPEPKSRLVGPSGSVEVTVQLPAGSHVEARSASSELRGVGRLGDVVFEGVYRQIKIDEAASARLSAVDGDVEVGRLGGPAEISTTRGDIRIAEAVRGTVVLSTQSGNISVDAAAGVSAALDAGTTLGRISNALKNGGTAELEIRATTMQGDITARSL
;
A
#
# COMPACT_ATOMS: atom_id res chain seq x y z
N MET A 1 22.14 6.37 -7.09
CA MET A 1 20.89 6.71 -7.79
C MET A 1 20.92 6.08 -9.18
N ASN A 2 19.86 5.37 -9.56
CA ASN A 2 19.71 4.79 -10.90
C ASN A 2 18.59 5.50 -11.65
N THR A 3 18.73 5.67 -12.96
CA THR A 3 17.74 6.33 -13.82
C THR A 3 17.49 5.50 -15.06
N PHE A 4 16.22 5.30 -15.41
CA PHE A 4 15.77 4.52 -16.57
C PHE A 4 14.81 5.35 -17.42
N ASN A 5 14.91 5.23 -18.75
CA ASN A 5 13.94 5.85 -19.65
C ASN A 5 12.66 5.00 -19.70
N THR A 6 11.54 5.57 -19.25
CA THR A 6 10.26 4.88 -19.07
C THR A 6 9.10 5.82 -19.46
N PRO A 7 8.92 6.08 -20.76
CA PRO A 7 7.91 7.03 -21.23
C PRO A 7 6.47 6.54 -21.03
N ALA A 8 6.28 5.29 -20.62
CA ALA A 8 5.00 4.67 -20.29
C ALA A 8 5.06 4.08 -18.87
N PRO A 9 3.89 3.87 -18.22
CA PRO A 9 3.80 3.19 -16.93
C PRO A 9 4.53 1.85 -16.92
N ILE A 10 5.17 1.53 -15.80
CA ILE A 10 5.97 0.30 -15.61
C ILE A 10 5.36 -0.59 -14.54
N SER A 11 5.91 -1.79 -14.37
CA SER A 11 5.70 -2.62 -13.18
C SER A 11 6.93 -2.53 -12.27
N ALA A 12 6.74 -2.10 -11.02
CA ALA A 12 7.79 -2.06 -10.01
C ALA A 12 7.62 -3.22 -9.03
N VAL A 13 8.60 -4.12 -8.96
CA VAL A 13 8.65 -5.26 -8.05
C VAL A 13 9.75 -5.02 -7.01
N LEU A 14 9.36 -4.93 -5.74
CA LEU A 14 10.25 -4.60 -4.63
C LEU A 14 10.26 -5.71 -3.58
N ASN A 15 11.44 -6.17 -3.20
CA ASN A 15 11.65 -7.01 -2.02
C ASN A 15 12.57 -6.29 -1.04
N ILE A 16 11.97 -5.64 -0.05
CA ILE A 16 12.64 -4.78 0.92
C ILE A 16 12.31 -5.30 2.33
N PRO A 17 13.17 -6.14 2.94
CA PRO A 17 12.84 -6.78 4.22
C PRO A 17 12.57 -5.80 5.36
N ALA A 18 13.30 -4.68 5.42
CA ALA A 18 13.21 -3.71 6.51
C ALA A 18 13.51 -2.28 6.07
N GLY A 19 12.78 -1.32 6.64
CA GLY A 19 12.99 0.12 6.45
C GLY A 19 11.77 0.86 5.90
N ARG A 20 11.93 1.56 4.79
CA ARG A 20 10.86 2.38 4.21
C ARG A 20 10.88 2.31 2.69
N VAL A 21 9.69 2.19 2.11
CA VAL A 21 9.48 2.29 0.67
C VAL A 21 8.61 3.51 0.38
N GLN A 22 9.13 4.43 -0.44
CA GLN A 22 8.42 5.59 -0.94
C GLN A 22 8.30 5.52 -2.46
N LEU A 23 7.09 5.59 -2.97
CA LEU A 23 6.76 5.56 -4.38
C LEU A 23 6.12 6.89 -4.74
N ILE A 24 6.66 7.57 -5.74
CA ILE A 24 6.19 8.89 -6.19
C ILE A 24 5.79 8.77 -7.65
N ALA A 25 4.49 8.72 -7.89
CA ALA A 25 3.88 8.60 -9.20
C ALA A 25 3.46 9.97 -9.74
N ALA A 26 4.12 10.41 -10.81
CA ALA A 26 3.93 11.73 -11.40
C ALA A 26 3.90 11.65 -12.93
N ASP A 27 3.46 12.72 -13.58
CA ASP A 27 3.50 12.84 -15.04
C ASP A 27 4.96 13.07 -15.47
N ARG A 28 5.69 11.97 -15.68
CA ARG A 28 7.11 11.91 -16.03
C ARG A 28 7.38 10.79 -17.04
N ALA A 29 8.50 10.89 -17.75
CA ALA A 29 8.90 9.93 -18.79
C ALA A 29 10.11 9.07 -18.40
N ASP A 30 10.51 9.12 -17.13
CA ASP A 30 11.66 8.41 -16.58
C ASP A 30 11.31 7.77 -15.23
N THR A 31 12.15 6.83 -14.81
CA THR A 31 12.09 6.23 -13.49
C THR A 31 13.41 6.39 -12.79
N THR A 32 13.39 6.98 -11.59
CA THR A 32 14.57 7.10 -10.74
C THR A 32 14.42 6.25 -9.49
N VAL A 33 15.52 5.65 -9.08
CA VAL A 33 15.61 4.83 -7.87
C VAL A 33 16.77 5.33 -7.01
N GLU A 34 16.45 5.68 -5.78
CA GLU A 34 17.40 6.01 -4.73
C GLU A 34 17.29 4.98 -3.62
N VAL A 35 18.44 4.37 -3.27
CA VAL A 35 18.56 3.44 -2.15
C VAL A 35 19.56 4.04 -1.17
N ARG A 36 19.14 4.20 0.09
CA ARG A 36 19.94 4.75 1.17
C ARG A 36 19.92 3.84 2.39
N PRO A 37 20.97 3.82 3.21
CA PRO A 37 20.85 3.23 4.54
C PRO A 37 19.80 3.99 5.35
N ALA A 38 18.97 3.27 6.11
CA ALA A 38 18.01 3.92 7.02
C ALA A 38 18.73 4.72 8.11
N ASP A 39 19.89 4.24 8.57
CA ASP A 39 20.80 4.98 9.45
C ASP A 39 22.24 4.90 8.92
N PRO A 40 22.81 6.00 8.39
CA PRO A 40 24.16 5.98 7.85
C PRO A 40 25.25 5.76 8.91
N ALA A 41 24.94 5.91 10.21
CA ALA A 41 25.86 5.59 11.29
C ALA A 41 25.86 4.09 11.64
N LYS A 42 24.91 3.30 11.11
CA LYS A 42 24.84 1.85 11.33
C LYS A 42 25.48 1.09 10.17
N ALA A 43 26.64 0.48 10.42
CA ALA A 43 27.38 -0.28 9.42
C ALA A 43 26.54 -1.37 8.70
N ARG A 44 25.56 -1.97 9.39
CA ARG A 44 24.65 -2.96 8.78
C ARG A 44 23.68 -2.33 7.76
N ASP A 45 23.20 -1.11 8.02
CA ASP A 45 22.28 -0.39 7.14
C ASP A 45 23.05 0.07 5.89
N VAL A 46 24.27 0.58 6.08
CA VAL A 46 25.20 0.92 4.99
C VAL A 46 25.46 -0.29 4.10
N LYS A 47 25.87 -1.41 4.73
CA LYS A 47 26.17 -2.66 4.01
C LYS A 47 24.99 -3.16 3.20
N VAL A 48 23.78 -3.17 3.77
CA VAL A 48 22.62 -3.72 3.08
C VAL A 48 22.13 -2.78 1.96
N ALA A 49 22.30 -1.46 2.11
CA ALA A 49 22.02 -0.48 1.07
C ALA A 49 22.96 -0.67 -0.13
N GLU A 50 24.27 -0.86 0.11
CA GLU A 50 25.27 -1.15 -0.93
C GLU A 50 25.00 -2.47 -1.65
N GLN A 51 24.44 -3.46 -0.95
CA GLN A 51 24.11 -4.78 -1.50
C GLN A 51 22.74 -4.85 -2.17
N THR A 52 21.93 -3.79 -2.06
CA THR A 52 20.61 -3.76 -2.69
C THR A 52 20.76 -3.61 -4.20
N THR A 53 20.13 -4.53 -4.93
CA THR A 53 20.17 -4.56 -6.38
C THR A 53 19.00 -3.79 -6.97
N VAL A 54 19.25 -3.09 -8.08
CA VAL A 54 18.24 -2.38 -8.85
C VAL A 54 18.46 -2.71 -10.31
N ALA A 55 17.47 -3.31 -10.97
CA ALA A 55 17.53 -3.68 -12.37
C ALA A 55 16.22 -3.29 -13.06
N TYR A 56 16.31 -2.85 -14.31
CA TYR A 56 15.14 -2.58 -15.15
C TYR A 56 15.32 -3.32 -16.48
N ALA A 57 14.34 -4.16 -16.81
CA ALA A 57 14.29 -4.90 -18.07
C ALA A 57 12.83 -5.20 -18.40
N ASP A 58 12.50 -5.14 -19.70
CA ASP A 58 11.20 -5.55 -20.24
C ASP A 58 9.98 -4.89 -19.54
N GLY A 59 10.09 -3.58 -19.23
CA GLY A 59 9.01 -2.85 -18.56
C GLY A 59 8.90 -3.09 -17.05
N VAL A 60 9.81 -3.89 -16.47
CA VAL A 60 9.78 -4.27 -15.07
C VAL A 60 11.02 -3.76 -14.32
N LEU A 61 10.79 -2.88 -13.34
CA LEU A 61 11.78 -2.48 -12.36
C LEU A 61 11.81 -3.50 -11.23
N ARG A 62 12.98 -4.04 -10.91
CA ARG A 62 13.21 -4.97 -9.81
C ARG A 62 14.18 -4.37 -8.82
N ILE A 63 13.75 -4.27 -7.55
CA ILE A 63 14.60 -3.84 -6.44
C ILE A 63 14.61 -4.97 -5.41
N SER A 64 15.79 -5.48 -5.09
CA SER A 64 15.93 -6.59 -4.13
C SER A 64 17.04 -6.30 -3.15
N THR A 65 16.68 -6.26 -1.87
CA THR A 65 17.59 -6.19 -0.74
C THR A 65 17.87 -7.62 -0.25
N PRO A 66 19.14 -8.05 -0.13
CA PRO A 66 19.44 -9.41 0.28
C PRO A 66 19.10 -9.67 1.76
N GLU A 67 18.49 -10.82 2.03
CA GLU A 67 18.26 -11.29 3.39
C GLU A 67 19.51 -11.99 3.97
N PRO A 68 19.76 -11.88 5.28
CA PRO A 68 20.85 -12.61 5.92
C PRO A 68 20.66 -14.12 5.76
N LYS A 69 21.71 -14.82 5.30
CA LYS A 69 21.69 -16.29 5.12
C LYS A 69 21.54 -17.09 6.43
N SER A 70 21.66 -16.46 7.59
CA SER A 70 21.47 -17.12 8.89
C SER A 70 20.93 -16.13 9.94
N ARG A 71 19.85 -16.53 10.63
CA ARG A 71 19.26 -15.78 11.77
C ARG A 71 20.20 -15.69 12.98
N LEU A 72 21.31 -16.45 13.01
CA LEU A 72 22.33 -16.36 14.07
C LEU A 72 23.20 -15.09 13.99
N VAL A 73 23.17 -14.34 12.88
CA VAL A 73 24.09 -13.20 12.64
C VAL A 73 23.44 -11.84 12.99
N GLY A 74 22.30 -11.85 13.69
CA GLY A 74 21.60 -10.66 14.15
C GLY A 74 20.60 -10.06 13.14
N PRO A 75 19.93 -8.94 13.50
CA PRO A 75 18.91 -8.32 12.66
C PRO A 75 19.48 -7.88 11.30
N SER A 76 18.68 -8.02 10.24
CA SER A 76 19.01 -7.41 8.95
C SER A 76 19.17 -5.90 9.09
N GLY A 77 20.04 -5.29 8.27
CA GLY A 77 20.05 -3.84 8.12
C GLY A 77 18.75 -3.33 7.49
N SER A 78 18.49 -2.03 7.61
CA SER A 78 17.33 -1.36 7.04
C SER A 78 17.72 -0.38 5.94
N VAL A 79 16.86 -0.23 4.93
CA VAL A 79 17.05 0.72 3.81
C VAL A 79 15.88 1.67 3.66
N GLU A 80 16.17 2.86 3.16
CA GLU A 80 15.16 3.76 2.59
C GLU A 80 15.25 3.68 1.06
N VAL A 81 14.16 3.27 0.43
CA VAL A 81 14.03 3.18 -1.03
C VAL A 81 13.02 4.21 -1.50
N THR A 82 13.48 5.15 -2.33
CA THR A 82 12.61 6.09 -3.03
C THR A 82 12.58 5.74 -4.51
N VAL A 83 11.40 5.45 -5.03
CA VAL A 83 11.15 5.24 -6.46
C VAL A 83 10.26 6.35 -6.97
N GLN A 84 10.67 6.93 -8.07
CA GLN A 84 10.03 8.05 -8.71
C GLN A 84 9.70 7.57 -10.12
N LEU A 85 8.42 7.40 -10.44
CA LEU A 85 7.97 6.63 -11.62
C LEU A 85 6.76 7.29 -12.34
N PRO A 86 6.47 6.93 -13.60
CA PRO A 86 5.32 7.46 -14.33
C PRO A 86 3.99 7.14 -13.64
N ALA A 87 3.09 8.11 -13.60
CA ALA A 87 1.72 7.94 -13.09
C ALA A 87 1.03 6.74 -13.77
N GLY A 88 0.29 5.96 -12.98
CA GLY A 88 -0.36 4.72 -13.41
C GLY A 88 0.53 3.48 -13.36
N SER A 89 1.80 3.58 -12.94
CA SER A 89 2.65 2.38 -12.79
C SER A 89 2.13 1.45 -11.70
N HIS A 90 2.29 0.15 -11.94
CA HIS A 90 1.90 -0.92 -11.04
C HIS A 90 3.02 -1.22 -10.05
N VAL A 91 2.64 -1.67 -8.86
CA VAL A 91 3.56 -1.93 -7.75
C VAL A 91 3.24 -3.29 -7.15
N GLU A 92 4.25 -4.14 -7.06
CA GLU A 92 4.25 -5.31 -6.18
C GLU A 92 5.40 -5.15 -5.18
N ALA A 93 5.10 -5.04 -3.90
CA ALA A 93 6.11 -4.86 -2.87
C ALA A 93 5.90 -5.84 -1.72
N ARG A 94 6.99 -6.49 -1.30
CA ARG A 94 7.03 -7.37 -0.13
C ARG A 94 7.99 -6.83 0.89
N SER A 95 7.56 -6.86 2.15
CA SER A 95 8.38 -6.43 3.27
C SER A 95 8.04 -7.16 4.57
N ALA A 96 9.06 -7.47 5.35
CA ALA A 96 8.89 -8.04 6.68
C ALA A 96 8.80 -6.98 7.79
N SER A 97 9.16 -5.72 7.52
CA SER A 97 9.26 -4.66 8.53
C SER A 97 9.48 -3.27 7.89
N SER A 98 8.66 -2.91 6.90
CA SER A 98 8.74 -1.58 6.26
C SER A 98 7.41 -0.86 6.22
N GLU A 99 7.50 0.46 6.34
CA GLU A 99 6.43 1.39 5.98
C GLU A 99 6.34 1.52 4.45
N LEU A 100 5.10 1.65 3.94
CA LEU A 100 4.86 1.97 2.53
C LEU A 100 4.18 3.34 2.40
N ARG A 101 4.77 4.20 1.58
CA ARG A 101 4.14 5.45 1.14
C ARG A 101 4.03 5.52 -0.38
N GLY A 102 2.81 5.56 -0.89
CA GLY A 102 2.49 5.91 -2.28
C GLY A 102 2.01 7.36 -2.38
N VAL A 103 2.66 8.15 -3.22
CA VAL A 103 2.31 9.55 -3.53
C VAL A 103 1.89 9.65 -4.99
N GLY A 104 0.80 10.37 -5.25
CA GLY A 104 0.24 10.51 -6.59
C GLY A 104 -0.54 9.29 -7.07
N ARG A 105 -0.74 9.20 -8.40
CA ARG A 105 -1.62 8.21 -9.03
C ARG A 105 -0.89 6.92 -9.35
N LEU A 106 -1.01 5.92 -8.49
CA LEU A 106 -0.53 4.57 -8.76
C LEU A 106 -1.57 3.76 -9.56
N GLY A 107 -1.08 2.77 -10.31
CA GLY A 107 -1.92 1.75 -10.95
C GLY A 107 -2.39 0.73 -9.91
N ASP A 108 -2.18 -0.54 -10.20
CA ASP A 108 -2.46 -1.61 -9.24
C ASP A 108 -1.37 -1.67 -8.17
N VAL A 109 -1.77 -1.75 -6.91
CA VAL A 109 -0.84 -1.86 -5.78
C VAL A 109 -1.06 -3.17 -5.04
N VAL A 110 -0.07 -4.05 -5.10
CA VAL A 110 0.01 -5.27 -4.29
C VAL A 110 1.09 -5.04 -3.24
N PHE A 111 0.71 -5.12 -1.97
CA PHE A 111 1.66 -4.99 -0.87
C PHE A 111 1.40 -6.04 0.20
N GLU A 112 2.46 -6.78 0.53
CA GLU A 112 2.51 -7.63 1.71
C GLU A 112 3.55 -7.06 2.65
N GLY A 113 3.09 -6.54 3.78
CA GLY A 113 3.93 -5.85 4.74
C GLY A 113 3.63 -6.27 6.15
N VAL A 114 4.62 -6.05 7.00
CA VAL A 114 4.41 -6.04 8.44
C VAL A 114 4.91 -4.68 8.89
N TYR A 115 4.07 -3.99 9.66
CA TYR A 115 4.43 -2.89 10.55
C TYR A 115 4.05 -1.45 10.14
N ARG A 116 3.55 -0.72 11.15
CA ARG A 116 3.27 0.73 11.26
C ARG A 116 2.21 1.31 10.34
N GLN A 117 2.51 1.52 9.07
CA GLN A 117 1.63 2.28 8.21
C GLN A 117 1.81 1.95 6.73
N ILE A 118 0.68 1.80 6.05
CA ILE A 118 0.57 1.83 4.60
C ILE A 118 -0.27 3.07 4.26
N LYS A 119 0.31 4.01 3.52
CA LYS A 119 -0.41 5.21 3.06
C LYS A 119 -0.27 5.37 1.56
N ILE A 120 -1.39 5.44 0.86
CA ILE A 120 -1.43 5.59 -0.60
C ILE A 120 -2.35 6.75 -0.93
N ASP A 121 -1.85 7.76 -1.65
CA ASP A 121 -2.66 8.91 -2.05
C ASP A 121 -3.76 8.50 -3.05
N GLU A 122 -3.42 7.79 -4.13
CA GLU A 122 -4.38 7.26 -5.10
C GLU A 122 -3.91 5.93 -5.72
N ALA A 123 -4.83 4.97 -5.88
CA ALA A 123 -4.58 3.71 -6.55
C ALA A 123 -5.75 3.31 -7.46
N ALA A 124 -5.45 2.68 -8.60
CA ALA A 124 -6.46 2.12 -9.50
C ALA A 124 -7.13 0.87 -8.88
N SER A 125 -6.33 0.01 -8.24
CA SER A 125 -6.80 -1.11 -7.43
C SER A 125 -5.77 -1.41 -6.32
N ALA A 126 -6.18 -2.10 -5.26
CA ALA A 126 -5.28 -2.38 -4.13
C ALA A 126 -5.49 -3.78 -3.53
N ARG A 127 -4.41 -4.54 -3.37
CA ARG A 127 -4.36 -5.77 -2.58
C ARG A 127 -3.31 -5.60 -1.48
N LEU A 128 -3.75 -5.29 -0.27
CA LEU A 128 -2.87 -4.91 0.84
C LEU A 128 -3.05 -5.87 2.01
N SER A 129 -1.96 -6.45 2.48
CA SER A 129 -1.95 -7.27 3.70
C SER A 129 -0.95 -6.71 4.69
N ALA A 130 -1.43 -6.42 5.89
CA ALA A 130 -0.66 -5.97 7.04
C ALA A 130 -0.89 -6.87 8.26
N VAL A 131 0.01 -6.80 9.24
CA VAL A 131 -0.19 -7.46 10.54
C VAL A 131 -0.44 -6.43 11.63
N ASP A 132 0.46 -5.47 11.80
CA ASP A 132 0.36 -4.43 12.84
C ASP A 132 0.61 -3.06 12.22
N GLY A 133 -0.44 -2.43 11.71
CA GLY A 133 -0.32 -1.13 11.07
C GLY A 133 -1.62 -0.63 10.46
N ASP A 134 -1.73 0.70 10.43
CA ASP A 134 -2.86 1.39 9.85
C ASP A 134 -2.73 1.44 8.32
N VAL A 135 -3.86 1.32 7.63
CA VAL A 135 -3.94 1.39 6.17
C VAL A 135 -4.79 2.59 5.78
N GLU A 136 -4.18 3.55 5.10
CA GLU A 136 -4.84 4.73 4.55
C GLU A 136 -4.75 4.74 3.02
N VAL A 137 -5.89 4.74 2.34
CA VAL A 137 -5.98 5.04 0.91
C VAL A 137 -6.78 6.33 0.74
N GLY A 138 -6.19 7.33 0.09
CA GLY A 138 -6.85 8.59 -0.22
C GLY A 138 -7.99 8.35 -1.20
N ARG A 139 -7.66 8.02 -2.45
CA ARG A 139 -8.63 7.73 -3.50
C ARG A 139 -8.42 6.33 -4.10
N LEU A 140 -9.48 5.53 -4.11
CA LEU A 140 -9.50 4.18 -4.66
C LEU A 140 -10.42 4.14 -5.89
N GLY A 141 -9.81 3.99 -7.07
CA GLY A 141 -10.51 4.06 -8.37
C GLY A 141 -11.24 2.78 -8.79
N GLY A 142 -11.08 1.69 -8.05
CA GLY A 142 -11.53 0.35 -8.44
C GLY A 142 -11.53 -0.64 -7.28
N PRO A 143 -11.50 -1.96 -7.57
CA PRO A 143 -11.64 -2.98 -6.54
C PRO A 143 -10.45 -3.00 -5.58
N ALA A 144 -10.71 -3.45 -4.35
CA ALA A 144 -9.65 -3.65 -3.36
C ALA A 144 -9.92 -4.82 -2.41
N GLU A 145 -8.84 -5.42 -1.92
CA GLU A 145 -8.80 -6.41 -0.86
C GLU A 145 -7.73 -5.98 0.16
N ILE A 146 -8.16 -5.51 1.33
CA ILE A 146 -7.28 -4.92 2.34
C ILE A 146 -7.52 -5.63 3.68
N SER A 147 -6.46 -6.18 4.26
CA SER A 147 -6.53 -6.84 5.56
C SER A 147 -5.41 -6.39 6.49
N THR A 148 -5.72 -6.20 7.77
CA THR A 148 -4.72 -6.06 8.84
C THR A 148 -5.10 -6.93 10.04
N THR A 149 -4.15 -7.32 10.90
CA THR A 149 -4.54 -7.99 12.16
C THR A 149 -4.86 -6.96 13.23
N ARG A 150 -4.04 -5.91 13.32
CA ARG A 150 -4.21 -4.78 14.23
C ARG A 150 -3.93 -3.49 13.46
N GLY A 151 -4.84 -2.55 13.59
CA GLY A 151 -4.76 -1.26 12.92
C GLY A 151 -6.06 -0.89 12.26
N ASP A 152 -6.22 0.41 12.04
CA ASP A 152 -7.37 0.99 11.40
C ASP A 152 -7.23 0.91 9.87
N ILE A 153 -8.35 0.75 9.17
CA ILE A 153 -8.42 0.82 7.71
C ILE A 153 -9.27 2.03 7.33
N ARG A 154 -8.72 2.93 6.52
CA ARG A 154 -9.39 4.14 6.05
C ARG A 154 -9.28 4.28 4.54
N ILE A 155 -10.43 4.34 3.88
CA ILE A 155 -10.57 4.72 2.48
C ILE A 155 -11.29 6.07 2.44
N ALA A 156 -10.59 7.13 2.06
CA ALA A 156 -11.13 8.50 2.10
C ALA A 156 -12.03 8.84 0.90
N GLU A 157 -11.91 8.10 -0.21
CA GLU A 157 -12.80 8.19 -1.37
C GLU A 157 -12.75 6.88 -2.17
N ALA A 158 -13.82 6.10 -2.17
CA ALA A 158 -13.99 4.88 -2.97
C ALA A 158 -14.94 5.13 -4.14
N VAL A 159 -14.51 4.82 -5.37
CA VAL A 159 -15.23 5.21 -6.59
C VAL A 159 -16.15 4.12 -7.11
N ARG A 160 -15.67 2.88 -7.23
CA ARG A 160 -16.44 1.77 -7.85
C ARG A 160 -15.80 0.42 -7.56
N GLY A 161 -16.55 -0.64 -7.87
CA GLY A 161 -16.10 -2.03 -7.77
C GLY A 161 -16.34 -2.62 -6.38
N THR A 162 -15.76 -3.79 -6.13
CA THR A 162 -15.89 -4.47 -4.83
C THR A 162 -14.69 -4.14 -3.96
N VAL A 163 -14.96 -3.65 -2.74
CA VAL A 163 -13.97 -3.27 -1.74
C VAL A 163 -14.16 -4.15 -0.51
N VAL A 164 -13.22 -5.06 -0.27
CA VAL A 164 -13.23 -6.00 0.86
C VAL A 164 -12.19 -5.57 1.88
N LEU A 165 -12.64 -5.27 3.10
CA LEU A 165 -11.83 -4.74 4.19
C LEU A 165 -11.97 -5.63 5.42
N SER A 166 -10.87 -6.05 6.02
CA SER A 166 -10.90 -6.81 7.26
C SER A 166 -9.82 -6.41 8.27
N THR A 167 -10.19 -6.29 9.54
CA THR A 167 -9.24 -6.14 10.65
C THR A 167 -9.65 -6.99 11.84
N GLN A 168 -8.74 -7.50 12.67
CA GLN A 168 -9.19 -8.14 13.93
C GLN A 168 -9.42 -7.11 15.02
N SER A 169 -8.57 -6.09 15.08
CA SER A 169 -8.64 -5.03 16.08
C SER A 169 -8.32 -3.69 15.43
N GLY A 170 -9.35 -2.88 15.26
CA GLY A 170 -9.28 -1.58 14.59
C GLY A 170 -10.61 -1.18 13.96
N ASN A 171 -10.71 0.10 13.66
CA ASN A 171 -11.86 0.68 12.99
C ASN A 171 -11.72 0.56 11.47
N ILE A 172 -12.86 0.48 10.79
CA ILE A 172 -12.93 0.57 9.33
C ILE A 172 -13.74 1.80 8.96
N SER A 173 -13.18 2.69 8.14
CA SER A 173 -13.88 3.86 7.61
C SER A 173 -13.80 3.91 6.07
N VAL A 174 -14.95 4.07 5.42
CA VAL A 174 -15.05 4.17 3.96
C VAL A 174 -15.97 5.31 3.56
N ASP A 175 -15.43 6.24 2.80
CA ASP A 175 -16.21 7.32 2.21
C ASP A 175 -16.43 7.00 0.71
N ALA A 176 -17.67 6.80 0.29
CA ALA A 176 -18.03 6.60 -1.12
C ALA A 176 -17.99 7.94 -1.87
N ALA A 177 -17.42 7.96 -3.08
CA ALA A 177 -17.29 9.15 -3.88
C ALA A 177 -18.65 9.79 -4.19
N ALA A 178 -18.66 11.11 -4.44
CA ALA A 178 -19.90 11.84 -4.69
C ALA A 178 -20.66 11.28 -5.89
N GLY A 179 -21.96 11.02 -5.71
CA GLY A 179 -22.84 10.47 -6.76
C GLY A 179 -22.79 8.94 -6.92
N VAL A 180 -21.87 8.25 -6.24
CA VAL A 180 -21.76 6.79 -6.31
C VAL A 180 -22.88 6.13 -5.50
N SER A 181 -23.61 5.23 -6.14
CA SER A 181 -24.55 4.32 -5.50
C SER A 181 -23.78 3.17 -4.84
N ALA A 182 -23.89 3.03 -3.53
CA ALA A 182 -23.10 2.07 -2.77
C ALA A 182 -23.95 1.13 -1.90
N ALA A 183 -23.44 -0.09 -1.69
CA ALA A 183 -23.98 -1.06 -0.75
C ALA A 183 -22.93 -1.44 0.29
N LEU A 184 -23.37 -1.71 1.52
CA LEU A 184 -22.52 -2.15 2.62
C LEU A 184 -23.00 -3.50 3.15
N ASP A 185 -22.09 -4.46 3.16
CA ASP A 185 -22.13 -5.66 3.98
C ASP A 185 -21.10 -5.50 5.09
N ALA A 186 -21.54 -5.38 6.35
CA ALA A 186 -20.67 -5.08 7.47
C ALA A 186 -20.94 -5.99 8.67
N GLY A 187 -19.86 -6.44 9.31
CA GLY A 187 -19.91 -7.25 10.54
C GLY A 187 -18.88 -6.79 11.57
N THR A 188 -19.35 -6.51 12.79
CA THR A 188 -18.48 -6.29 13.95
C THR A 188 -18.92 -7.15 15.14
N THR A 189 -17.99 -7.80 15.83
CA THR A 189 -18.29 -8.57 17.05
C THR A 189 -18.40 -7.63 18.26
N LEU A 190 -17.47 -6.68 18.38
CA LEU A 190 -17.39 -5.69 19.45
C LEU A 190 -17.21 -4.29 18.86
N GLY A 191 -18.32 -3.62 18.56
CA GLY A 191 -18.32 -2.26 18.05
C GLY A 191 -19.68 -1.83 17.51
N ARG A 192 -19.70 -0.72 16.80
CA ARG A 192 -20.90 -0.16 16.14
C ARG A 192 -20.70 -0.09 14.63
N ILE A 193 -21.80 -0.25 13.92
CA ILE A 193 -21.86 -0.04 12.47
C ILE A 193 -22.67 1.23 12.22
N SER A 194 -22.07 2.19 11.51
CA SER A 194 -22.72 3.41 11.04
C SER A 194 -22.72 3.41 9.52
N ASN A 195 -23.91 3.46 8.92
CA ASN A 195 -24.09 3.48 7.47
C ASN A 195 -24.92 4.70 7.07
N ALA A 196 -24.30 5.59 6.31
CA ALA A 196 -24.91 6.76 5.69
C ALA A 196 -24.63 6.79 4.17
N LEU A 197 -24.54 5.62 3.53
CA LEU A 197 -24.36 5.50 2.08
C LEU A 197 -25.65 5.84 1.33
N LYS A 198 -25.49 6.53 0.19
CA LYS A 198 -26.55 6.72 -0.81
C LYS A 198 -26.61 5.47 -1.68
N ASN A 199 -27.82 4.92 -1.87
CA ASN A 199 -28.06 3.78 -2.73
C ASN A 199 -29.20 4.10 -3.71
N GLY A 200 -28.87 4.17 -5.00
CA GLY A 200 -29.79 4.49 -6.10
C GLY A 200 -30.39 3.26 -6.78
N GLY A 201 -30.25 2.06 -6.20
CA GLY A 201 -30.72 0.80 -6.75
C GLY A 201 -29.56 -0.14 -7.10
N THR A 202 -28.96 0.05 -8.28
CA THR A 202 -27.77 -0.74 -8.66
C THR A 202 -26.54 -0.15 -7.95
N ALA A 203 -25.85 -0.95 -7.14
CA ALA A 203 -24.64 -0.52 -6.49
C ALA A 203 -23.47 -0.54 -7.49
N GLU A 204 -22.83 0.61 -7.67
CA GLU A 204 -21.57 0.74 -8.41
C GLU A 204 -20.36 0.40 -7.53
N LEU A 205 -20.55 0.57 -6.21
CA LEU A 205 -19.57 0.28 -5.18
C LEU A 205 -20.16 -0.71 -4.16
N GLU A 206 -19.54 -1.88 -4.04
CA GLU A 206 -19.90 -2.88 -3.04
C GLU A 206 -18.83 -2.92 -1.96
N ILE A 207 -19.18 -2.55 -0.73
CA ILE A 207 -18.26 -2.55 0.41
C ILE A 207 -18.58 -3.76 1.28
N ARG A 208 -17.57 -4.60 1.54
CA ARG A 208 -17.61 -5.67 2.52
C ARG A 208 -16.61 -5.37 3.63
N ALA A 209 -17.07 -5.11 4.83
CA ALA A 209 -16.22 -4.69 5.94
C ALA A 209 -16.40 -5.60 7.15
N THR A 210 -15.31 -6.13 7.71
CA THR A 210 -15.40 -6.98 8.91
C THR A 210 -14.34 -6.60 9.93
N THR A 211 -14.76 -6.39 11.19
CA THR A 211 -13.83 -6.23 12.32
C THR A 211 -14.24 -7.09 13.51
N MET A 212 -13.31 -7.65 14.29
CA MET A 212 -13.72 -8.33 15.54
C MET A 212 -13.91 -7.30 16.67
N GLN A 213 -13.05 -6.30 16.74
CA GLN A 213 -13.11 -5.24 17.73
C GLN A 213 -12.84 -3.88 17.07
N GLY A 214 -13.88 -3.05 16.99
CA GLY A 214 -13.82 -1.73 16.39
C GLY A 214 -15.12 -1.35 15.70
N ASP A 215 -15.22 -0.07 15.36
CA ASP A 215 -16.38 0.48 14.69
C ASP A 215 -16.20 0.42 13.16
N ILE A 216 -17.30 0.26 12.44
CA ILE A 216 -17.35 0.34 10.98
C ILE A 216 -18.20 1.57 10.61
N THR A 217 -17.61 2.51 9.88
CA THR A 217 -18.32 3.69 9.37
C THR A 217 -18.25 3.72 7.85
N ALA A 218 -19.41 3.76 7.19
CA ALA A 218 -19.51 4.00 5.75
C ALA A 218 -20.44 5.19 5.49
N ARG A 219 -20.03 6.12 4.64
CA ARG A 219 -20.86 7.28 4.27
C ARG A 219 -20.59 7.71 2.82
N SER A 220 -21.58 8.32 2.18
CA SER A 220 -21.33 8.99 0.89
C SER A 220 -20.89 10.43 1.12
N LEU A 221 -19.99 10.90 0.24
CA LEU A 221 -19.63 12.32 0.15
C LEU A 221 -20.77 13.17 -0.45
#